data_AF-A0A7V3X4C1-F1
#
_entry.id   AF-A0A7V3X4C1-F1
#
_cell.length_a   1.000
_cell.length_b   1.000
_cell.length_c   1.000
_cell.angle_alpha   90.00
_cell.angle_beta   90.00
_cell.angle_gamma   90.00
#
_symmetry.space_group_name_H-M   'P 1'
#
loop_
_entity.id
_entity.type
_entity.pdbx_description
1 polymer ?
#
loop_
_entity_poly.entity_id
_entity_poly.type
_entity_poly.pdbx_seq_one_letter_code
_entity_poly.pdbx_strand_id
1 'polypeptide(L)'
;DTYRSSGAGGQHVNTTDSAVRITHIPTNIVVTSSQKSQHQNRDIAMKALKSRLYQMELDRRNQAINDAHENKGDAGWGNQIRSYVLQPYQMVKDLRTNYETSDTQGVLNGDLDGFMAATLALDVSGKSRAEAQGED
;
A
#
# COMPACT_ATOMS: atom_id res chain seq x y z
N ASP A 1 -14.35 -6.88 28.74
CA ASP A 1 -14.13 -7.10 30.19
C ASP A 1 -14.51 -5.82 30.91
N THR A 2 -15.16 -5.92 32.07
CA THR A 2 -15.44 -4.78 32.95
C THR A 2 -14.64 -4.97 34.24
N TYR A 3 -14.02 -3.90 34.74
CA TYR A 3 -13.16 -3.95 35.93
C TYR A 3 -13.21 -2.61 36.68
N ARG A 4 -12.60 -2.58 37.86
CA ARG A 4 -12.48 -1.33 38.64
C ARG A 4 -11.55 -0.36 37.96
N SER A 5 -11.95 0.90 37.91
CA SER A 5 -11.09 1.97 37.42
C SER A 5 -9.84 2.09 38.29
N SER A 6 -8.66 2.16 37.68
CA SER A 6 -7.40 2.38 38.39
C SER A 6 -7.13 3.87 38.54
N GLY A 7 -7.04 4.39 39.77
CA GLY A 7 -6.68 5.79 40.04
C GLY A 7 -7.00 6.24 41.47
N ALA A 8 -6.45 7.40 41.86
CA ALA A 8 -6.74 8.05 43.14
C ALA A 8 -8.18 8.62 43.10
N GLY A 9 -9.17 7.78 43.39
CA GLY A 9 -10.59 8.13 43.36
C GLY A 9 -11.27 7.97 44.70
N GLY A 10 -12.42 8.65 44.86
CA GLY A 10 -13.29 8.49 46.03
C GLY A 10 -14.02 7.15 46.04
N GLN A 11 -14.99 7.00 46.95
CA GLN A 11 -15.74 5.75 47.18
C GLN A 11 -16.23 5.07 45.90
N HIS A 12 -16.71 5.85 44.91
CA HIS A 12 -17.20 5.33 43.63
C HIS A 12 -16.13 4.57 42.81
N VAL A 13 -14.84 4.89 42.93
CA VAL A 13 -13.75 4.18 42.24
C VAL A 13 -13.38 2.87 42.93
N ASN A 14 -13.57 2.81 44.26
CA ASN A 14 -13.27 1.62 45.06
C ASN A 14 -14.40 0.59 45.06
N THR A 15 -15.65 1.03 44.91
CA THR A 15 -16.83 0.17 45.07
C THR A 15 -17.49 -0.24 43.74
N THR A 16 -17.30 0.52 42.66
CA THR A 16 -18.03 0.31 41.39
C THR A 16 -17.11 -0.09 40.24
N ASP A 17 -17.47 -1.18 39.55
CA ASP A 17 -16.76 -1.67 38.36
C ASP A 17 -17.20 -0.89 37.11
N SER A 18 -16.64 0.31 36.93
CA SER A 18 -17.01 1.19 35.81
C SER A 18 -16.09 1.08 34.59
N ALA A 19 -14.83 0.66 34.73
CA ALA A 19 -13.88 0.63 33.61
C ALA A 19 -14.19 -0.52 32.65
N VAL A 20 -14.03 -0.25 31.35
CA VAL A 20 -14.29 -1.22 30.29
C VAL A 20 -13.03 -1.43 29.46
N ARG A 21 -12.65 -2.69 29.27
CA ARG A 21 -11.64 -3.16 28.31
C ARG A 21 -12.34 -3.90 27.19
N ILE A 22 -11.98 -3.60 25.95
CA ILE A 22 -12.41 -4.34 24.77
C ILE A 22 -11.17 -4.86 24.08
N THR A 23 -11.13 -6.18 23.85
CA THR A 23 -10.09 -6.86 23.10
C THR A 23 -10.68 -7.35 21.80
N HIS A 24 -10.12 -6.92 20.68
CA HIS A 24 -10.47 -7.48 19.37
C HIS A 24 -9.64 -8.74 19.13
N ILE A 25 -10.24 -9.90 19.35
CA ILE A 25 -9.58 -11.21 19.32
C ILE A 25 -8.77 -11.45 18.02
N PRO A 26 -9.29 -11.14 16.81
CA PRO A 26 -8.54 -11.40 15.57
C PRO A 26 -7.25 -10.59 15.43
N THR A 27 -7.20 -9.37 15.97
CA THR A 27 -6.04 -8.45 15.80
C THR A 27 -5.27 -8.21 17.09
N ASN A 28 -5.72 -8.78 18.21
CA ASN A 28 -5.23 -8.53 19.56
C ASN A 28 -5.18 -7.05 19.98
N ILE A 29 -5.90 -6.17 19.29
CA ILE A 29 -5.98 -4.76 19.67
C ILE A 29 -6.82 -4.64 20.95
N VAL A 30 -6.20 -4.08 21.98
CA VAL A 30 -6.83 -3.84 23.29
C VAL A 30 -7.06 -2.35 23.46
N VAL A 31 -8.29 -1.97 23.81
CA VAL A 31 -8.68 -0.60 24.10
C VAL A 31 -9.38 -0.54 25.46
N THR A 32 -9.05 0.47 26.27
CA THR A 32 -9.59 0.65 27.61
C THR A 32 -10.16 2.04 27.81
N SER A 33 -11.23 2.16 28.60
CA SER A 33 -11.80 3.45 29.03
C SER A 33 -12.29 3.38 30.48
N SER A 34 -12.06 4.43 31.27
CA SER A 34 -12.27 4.45 32.73
C SER A 34 -12.86 5.77 33.25
N GLN A 35 -13.90 6.27 32.60
CA GLN A 35 -14.77 7.35 33.07
C GLN A 35 -15.74 6.86 34.17
N LYS A 36 -16.52 7.80 34.73
CA LYS A 36 -17.50 7.54 35.79
C LYS A 36 -18.60 6.54 35.38
N SER A 37 -19.10 6.63 34.14
CA SER A 37 -20.18 5.79 33.63
C SER A 37 -19.66 4.63 32.79
N GLN A 38 -20.12 3.42 33.10
CA GLN A 38 -19.78 2.19 32.36
C GLN A 38 -20.27 2.23 30.90
N HIS A 39 -21.50 2.69 30.66
CA HIS A 39 -22.05 2.80 29.30
C HIS A 39 -21.22 3.75 28.43
N GLN A 40 -20.85 4.90 29.01
CA GLN A 40 -19.98 5.86 28.35
C GLN A 40 -18.60 5.25 28.03
N ASN A 41 -18.03 4.46 28.95
CA ASN A 41 -16.77 3.76 28.73
C ASN A 41 -16.85 2.76 27.59
N ARG A 42 -17.95 2.02 27.49
CA ARG A 42 -18.19 1.09 26.39
C ARG A 42 -18.25 1.82 25.05
N ASP A 43 -18.96 2.94 24.98
CA ASP A 43 -19.08 3.73 23.75
C ASP A 43 -17.74 4.34 23.33
N ILE A 44 -16.98 4.89 24.28
CA ILE A 44 -15.64 5.45 24.01
C ILE A 44 -14.68 4.36 23.56
N ALA A 45 -14.62 3.23 24.27
CA ALA A 45 -13.76 2.11 23.92
C ALA A 45 -14.11 1.54 22.54
N MET A 46 -15.40 1.47 22.19
CA MET A 46 -15.86 1.03 20.87
C MET A 46 -15.46 2.02 19.76
N LYS A 47 -15.62 3.33 19.97
CA LYS A 47 -15.17 4.36 19.01
C LYS A 47 -13.67 4.30 18.78
N ALA A 48 -12.88 4.20 19.85
CA ALA A 48 -11.43 4.08 19.77
C ALA A 48 -11.00 2.77 19.10
N LEU A 49 -11.67 1.65 19.37
CA LEU A 49 -11.40 0.38 18.69
C LEU A 49 -11.66 0.48 17.17
N LYS A 50 -12.80 1.05 16.77
CA LYS A 50 -13.11 1.28 15.34
C LYS A 50 -12.05 2.13 14.64
N SER A 51 -11.61 3.21 15.28
CA SER A 51 -10.54 4.07 14.77
C SER A 51 -9.22 3.31 14.59
N ARG A 52 -8.82 2.50 15.58
CA ARG A 52 -7.60 1.67 15.49
C ARG A 52 -7.68 0.61 14.40
N LEU A 53 -8.82 -0.07 14.26
CA LEU A 53 -9.01 -1.07 13.20
C LEU A 53 -8.99 -0.43 11.81
N TYR A 54 -9.60 0.74 11.68
CA TYR A 54 -9.56 1.50 10.42
C TYR A 54 -8.14 1.91 10.06
N GLN A 55 -7.37 2.44 11.02
CA GLN A 55 -5.97 2.81 10.80
C GLN A 55 -5.13 1.60 10.38
N MET A 56 -5.30 0.46 11.07
CA MET A 56 -4.58 -0.77 10.73
C MET A 56 -4.86 -1.22 9.29
N GLU A 57 -6.11 -1.15 8.83
CA GLU A 57 -6.48 -1.50 7.46
C GLU A 57 -5.92 -0.49 6.45
N LEU A 58 -5.92 0.81 6.79
CA LEU A 58 -5.32 1.85 5.96
C LEU A 58 -3.81 1.63 5.82
N ASP A 59 -3.12 1.34 6.92
CA ASP A 59 -1.68 1.07 6.92
C ASP A 59 -1.35 -0.17 6.10
N ARG A 60 -2.15 -1.24 6.23
CA ARG A 60 -2.01 -2.46 5.40
C ARG A 60 -2.14 -2.16 3.91
N ARG A 61 -3.12 -1.33 3.51
CA ARG A 61 -3.29 -0.94 2.11
C ARG A 61 -2.14 -0.08 1.61
N ASN A 62 -1.71 0.88 2.42
CA ASN A 62 -0.59 1.75 2.08
C ASN A 62 0.71 0.96 1.97
N GLN A 63 0.94 -0.03 2.84
CA GLN A 63 2.08 -0.94 2.72
C GLN A 63 2.05 -1.71 1.41
N ALA A 64 0.93 -2.33 1.04
CA ALA A 64 0.82 -3.04 -0.24
C ALA A 64 1.09 -2.14 -1.46
N ILE A 65 0.66 -0.88 -1.40
CA ILE A 65 0.97 0.12 -2.44
C ILE A 65 2.45 0.45 -2.41
N ASN A 66 3.03 0.74 -1.25
CA ASN A 66 4.44 1.08 -1.10
C ASN A 66 5.36 -0.05 -1.57
N ASP A 67 5.08 -1.30 -1.17
CA ASP A 67 5.82 -2.48 -1.61
C ASP A 67 5.80 -2.60 -3.16
N ALA A 68 4.63 -2.36 -3.77
CA ALA A 68 4.51 -2.33 -5.23
C ALA A 68 5.25 -1.16 -5.89
N HIS A 69 5.42 -0.04 -5.17
CA HIS A 69 6.20 1.11 -5.64
C HIS A 69 7.70 0.90 -5.48
N GLU A 70 8.16 0.36 -4.35
CA GLU A 70 9.57 0.04 -4.09
C GLU A 70 10.09 -1.01 -5.08
N ASN A 71 9.26 -1.99 -5.44
CA ASN A 71 9.60 -2.98 -6.45
C ASN A 71 9.83 -2.41 -7.87
N LYS A 72 9.42 -1.16 -8.15
CA LYS A 72 9.67 -0.51 -9.47
C LYS A 72 11.14 -0.08 -9.63
N GLY A 73 11.92 -0.11 -8.56
CA GLY A 73 13.32 0.32 -8.54
C GLY A 73 13.48 1.84 -8.48
N ASP A 74 14.71 2.28 -8.28
CA ASP A 74 15.05 3.69 -8.10
C ASP A 74 15.03 4.48 -9.42
N ALA A 75 14.73 5.77 -9.36
CA ALA A 75 14.77 6.69 -10.50
C ALA A 75 16.21 7.12 -10.84
N GLY A 76 17.10 6.14 -10.96
CA GLY A 76 18.50 6.32 -11.30
C GLY A 76 18.79 6.12 -12.79
N TRP A 77 19.94 6.63 -13.23
CA TRP A 77 20.48 6.36 -14.56
C TRP A 77 20.70 4.85 -14.76
N GLY A 78 20.16 4.29 -15.84
CA GLY A 78 20.26 2.86 -16.16
C GLY A 78 19.04 2.03 -15.75
N ASN A 79 18.12 2.58 -14.94
CA ASN A 79 16.85 1.92 -14.59
C ASN A 79 15.67 2.38 -15.49
N GLN A 80 15.92 3.13 -16.56
CA GLN A 80 14.88 3.47 -17.52
C GLN A 80 14.35 2.22 -18.24
N ILE A 81 13.02 2.15 -18.41
CA ILE A 81 12.38 1.07 -19.18
C ILE A 81 12.29 1.40 -20.67
N ARG A 82 12.35 2.68 -21.04
CA ARG A 82 12.15 3.13 -22.42
C ARG A 82 12.95 4.39 -22.69
N SER A 83 13.61 4.44 -23.83
CA SER A 83 14.36 5.58 -24.33
C SER A 83 13.54 6.29 -25.40
N TYR A 84 13.35 7.60 -25.25
CA TYR A 84 12.73 8.47 -26.24
C TYR A 84 13.80 9.40 -26.81
N VAL A 85 14.23 9.15 -28.04
CA VAL A 85 15.17 10.00 -28.77
C VAL A 85 14.37 10.79 -29.81
N LEU A 86 14.34 12.11 -29.67
CA LEU A 86 13.61 13.00 -30.60
C LEU A 86 14.54 13.71 -31.58
N GLN A 87 15.83 13.83 -31.22
CA GLN A 87 16.90 14.39 -32.04
C GLN A 87 18.23 13.70 -31.69
N PRO A 88 19.15 13.53 -32.65
CA PRO A 88 19.08 13.97 -34.06
C PRO A 88 18.22 13.07 -34.95
N TYR A 89 17.84 11.89 -34.49
CA TYR A 89 16.88 10.99 -35.12
C TYR A 89 15.68 10.76 -34.19
N GLN A 90 14.58 10.29 -34.75
CA GLN A 90 13.35 10.00 -34.02
C GLN A 90 13.23 8.49 -33.80
N MET A 91 13.30 8.07 -32.53
CA MET A 91 13.17 6.67 -32.13
C MET A 91 12.67 6.57 -30.70
N VAL A 92 11.70 5.68 -30.48
CA VAL A 92 11.29 5.22 -29.16
C VAL A 92 11.60 3.73 -29.04
N LYS A 93 12.37 3.34 -28.02
CA LYS A 93 12.77 1.95 -27.79
C LYS A 93 12.49 1.51 -26.37
N ASP A 94 11.72 0.43 -26.19
CA ASP A 94 11.50 -0.21 -24.89
C ASP A 94 12.62 -1.20 -24.61
N LEU A 95 13.37 -0.97 -23.54
CA LEU A 95 14.57 -1.74 -23.18
C LEU A 95 14.23 -3.08 -22.51
N ARG A 96 12.94 -3.32 -22.21
CA ARG A 96 12.47 -4.58 -21.61
C ARG A 96 12.10 -5.60 -22.69
N THR A 97 11.47 -5.14 -23.77
CA THR A 97 10.94 -5.98 -24.85
C THR A 97 11.73 -5.86 -26.15
N ASN A 98 12.68 -4.93 -26.22
CA ASN A 98 13.41 -4.54 -27.43
C ASN A 98 12.54 -4.02 -28.58
N TYR A 99 11.24 -3.82 -28.36
CA TYR A 99 10.34 -3.22 -29.34
C TYR A 99 10.68 -1.74 -29.53
N GLU A 100 10.75 -1.30 -30.79
CA GLU A 100 11.05 0.07 -31.16
C GLU A 100 10.16 0.59 -32.29
N THR A 101 9.99 1.91 -32.35
CA THR A 101 9.26 2.61 -33.41
C THR A 101 9.92 3.95 -33.70
N SER A 102 9.82 4.40 -34.96
CA SER A 102 10.25 5.72 -35.40
C SER A 102 9.17 6.79 -35.25
N ASP A 103 7.90 6.40 -35.06
CA ASP A 103 6.80 7.35 -34.87
C ASP A 103 6.78 7.91 -33.43
N THR A 104 7.71 8.81 -33.14
CA THR A 104 7.80 9.43 -31.81
C THR A 104 6.57 10.27 -31.48
N GLN A 105 5.94 10.88 -32.48
CA GLN A 105 4.82 11.80 -32.26
C GLN A 105 3.54 11.03 -31.92
N GLY A 106 3.24 9.94 -32.62
CA GLY A 106 2.13 9.04 -32.30
C GLY A 106 2.25 8.50 -30.88
N VAL A 107 3.43 8.04 -30.49
CA VAL A 107 3.69 7.52 -29.14
C VAL A 107 3.47 8.59 -28.06
N LEU A 108 3.95 9.82 -28.27
CA LEU A 108 3.71 10.93 -27.34
C LEU A 108 2.25 11.36 -27.29
N ASN A 109 1.50 11.13 -28.38
CA ASN A 109 0.05 11.36 -28.47
C ASN A 109 -0.79 10.20 -27.92
N GLY A 110 -0.17 9.12 -27.43
CA GLY A 110 -0.85 8.01 -26.74
C GLY A 110 -0.89 6.69 -27.51
N ASP A 111 -0.28 6.58 -28.68
CA ASP A 111 -0.13 5.29 -29.39
C ASP A 111 0.89 4.38 -28.67
N LEU A 112 0.43 3.74 -27.60
CA LEU A 112 1.23 2.87 -26.73
C LEU A 112 0.89 1.38 -26.90
N ASP A 113 -0.07 1.05 -27.76
CA ASP A 113 -0.63 -0.30 -27.87
C ASP A 113 0.43 -1.32 -28.26
N GLY A 114 1.33 -0.99 -29.20
CA GLY A 114 2.45 -1.85 -29.59
C GLY A 114 3.38 -2.19 -28.43
N PHE A 115 3.69 -1.21 -27.56
CA PHE A 115 4.52 -1.43 -26.39
C PHE A 115 3.83 -2.26 -25.31
N MET A 116 2.53 -2.02 -25.09
CA MET A 116 1.73 -2.78 -24.13
C MET A 116 1.61 -4.24 -24.56
N ALA A 117 1.27 -4.49 -25.82
CA ALA A 117 1.18 -5.83 -26.39
C ALA A 117 2.51 -6.59 -26.27
N ALA A 118 3.64 -5.94 -26.60
CA ALA A 118 4.96 -6.54 -26.46
C ALA A 118 5.28 -6.92 -25.01
N THR A 119 4.90 -6.08 -24.04
CA THR A 119 5.12 -6.37 -22.61
C THR A 119 4.28 -7.55 -22.15
N LEU A 120 2.98 -7.56 -22.48
CA LEU A 120 2.09 -8.67 -22.12
C LEU A 120 2.54 -10.00 -22.76
N ALA A 121 3.01 -9.96 -24.01
CA ALA A 121 3.53 -11.15 -24.68
C ALA A 121 4.78 -11.70 -23.98
N LEU A 122 5.68 -10.82 -23.52
CA LEU A 122 6.86 -11.21 -22.76
C LEU A 122 6.46 -11.88 -21.44
N ASP A 123 5.55 -11.27 -20.67
CA ASP A 123 5.05 -11.79 -19.40
C ASP A 123 4.41 -13.19 -19.56
N VAL A 124 3.58 -13.37 -20.60
CA VAL A 124 2.94 -14.67 -20.90
C VAL A 124 3.98 -15.71 -21.32
N SER A 125 5.03 -15.32 -22.03
CA SER A 125 6.10 -16.23 -22.46
C SER A 125 7.01 -16.68 -21.32
N GLY A 126 6.93 -16.06 -20.14
CA GLY A 126 7.77 -16.35 -18.98
C GLY A 126 9.25 -15.98 -19.16
N LYS A 127 9.60 -15.29 -20.25
CA LYS A 127 10.97 -14.86 -20.54
C LYS A 127 11.37 -13.70 -19.63
N SER A 128 12.53 -13.83 -19.00
CA SER A 128 13.15 -12.77 -18.22
C SER A 128 13.76 -11.68 -19.13
N ARG A 129 13.99 -10.48 -18.56
CA ARG A 129 14.66 -9.37 -19.24
C ARG A 129 16.02 -9.77 -19.82
N ALA A 130 16.75 -10.67 -19.16
CA ALA A 130 18.05 -11.15 -19.63
C ALA A 130 17.91 -12.03 -20.89
N GLU A 131 16.87 -12.87 -20.94
CA GLU A 131 16.60 -13.74 -22.09
C GLU A 131 16.02 -12.98 -23.28
N ALA A 132 15.30 -11.88 -23.05
CA ALA A 132 14.86 -10.99 -24.13
C ALA A 132 16.01 -10.20 -24.76
N GLN A 133 17.08 -9.94 -24.01
CA GLN A 133 18.27 -9.22 -24.48
C GLN A 133 19.34 -10.14 -25.09
N GLY A 134 19.28 -11.45 -24.83
CA GLY A 134 20.18 -12.45 -25.39
C GLY A 134 19.66 -13.02 -26.70
N GLU A 135 19.85 -12.30 -27.80
CA GLU A 135 19.89 -12.90 -29.15
C GLU A 135 21.31 -12.68 -29.69
N ASP A 136 22.08 -13.78 -29.78
CA ASP A 136 23.24 -13.91 -30.68
C ASP A 136 22.75 -14.32 -32.08
#